data_AF-A0A196SLR7-F1
#
_entry.id   AF-A0A196SLR7-F1
#
_cell.length_a   1.000
_cell.length_b   1.000
_cell.length_c   1.000
_cell.angle_alpha   90.00
_cell.angle_beta   90.00
_cell.angle_gamma   90.00
#
_symmetry.space_group_name_H-M   'P 1'
#
loop_
_entity.id
_entity.type
_entity.pdbx_description
1 polymer ?
#
loop_
_entity_poly.entity_id
_entity_poly.type
_entity_poly.pdbx_seq_one_letter_code
_entity_poly.pdbx_strand_id
1 'polypeptide(L)'
;MVRLSIAVFVLDKENSMYSWYMRNNAFESRLHVTEYHAKTNAQYPINKLRNLAIEGVQTTHLWLTDMDMWPSLHLREALLELPTSELQRTDLAVIVPAFELRKGPDTSSFSDVADSASKRIPNTKAELNACIAKKRCSTFRPKERLHDYFFPQWYDEAYAPLLTRMKCFKGDTQEPYVMVRKVPAMPRFDERFVNYGYNKVQWLEHLRFVGYDFEVLTRGFAVDIPHKKSKYWSTFVGDLFGKKENGERKAVPMKDAYYQFVSELKRNYTRKQVVGKC
;
A
#
# COMPACT_ATOMS: atom_id res chain seq x y z
N MET A 1 1.07 12.77 17.48
CA MET A 1 0.57 11.39 17.70
C MET A 1 0.11 10.80 16.36
N VAL A 2 0.52 9.58 16.00
CA VAL A 2 0.02 8.87 14.79
C VAL A 2 -1.38 8.35 15.09
N ARG A 3 -2.32 8.60 14.18
CA ARG A 3 -3.67 8.03 14.19
C ARG A 3 -3.76 6.94 13.11
N LEU A 4 -4.46 5.87 13.42
CA LEU A 4 -4.72 4.75 12.52
C LEU A 4 -6.18 4.82 12.12
N SER A 5 -6.48 4.75 10.82
CA SER A 5 -7.85 4.66 10.31
C SER A 5 -7.95 3.37 9.50
N ILE A 6 -8.83 2.46 9.93
CA ILE A 6 -9.02 1.16 9.30
C ILE A 6 -10.48 0.96 8.92
N ALA A 7 -10.71 0.30 7.79
CA ALA A 7 -12.03 -0.16 7.40
C ALA A 7 -12.10 -1.68 7.54
N VAL A 8 -13.08 -2.17 8.30
CA VAL A 8 -13.26 -3.60 8.56
C VAL A 8 -14.47 -4.10 7.79
N PHE A 9 -14.24 -5.12 6.95
CA PHE A 9 -15.28 -5.82 6.23
C PHE A 9 -15.86 -6.92 7.13
N VAL A 10 -17.14 -6.82 7.47
CA VAL A 10 -17.84 -7.75 8.37
C VAL A 10 -18.94 -8.45 7.59
N LEU A 11 -18.95 -9.78 7.57
CA LEU A 11 -20.07 -10.51 7.00
C LEU A 11 -21.23 -10.58 7.99
N ASP A 12 -22.47 -10.57 7.48
CA ASP A 12 -23.67 -10.68 8.34
C ASP A 12 -23.59 -11.90 9.27
N LYS A 13 -23.05 -13.03 8.77
CA LYS A 13 -22.83 -14.26 9.55
C LYS A 13 -21.76 -14.14 10.65
N GLU A 14 -20.87 -13.15 10.55
CA GLU A 14 -19.78 -12.87 11.48
C GLU A 14 -20.14 -11.76 12.48
N ASN A 15 -21.27 -11.07 12.29
CA ASN A 15 -21.62 -9.87 13.03
C ASN A 15 -21.69 -10.08 14.55
N SER A 16 -22.26 -11.21 15.01
CA SER A 16 -22.33 -11.54 16.43
C SER A 16 -20.93 -11.70 17.06
N MET A 17 -20.03 -12.40 16.37
CA MET A 17 -18.64 -12.60 16.81
C MET A 17 -17.88 -11.27 16.81
N TYR A 18 -18.00 -10.50 15.73
CA TYR A 18 -17.35 -9.19 15.60
C TYR A 18 -17.81 -8.22 16.68
N SER A 19 -19.13 -8.09 16.87
CA SER A 19 -19.72 -7.23 17.90
C SER A 19 -19.29 -7.62 19.31
N TRP A 20 -19.18 -8.93 19.59
CA TRP A 20 -18.64 -9.41 20.85
C TRP A 20 -17.18 -9.01 21.01
N TYR A 21 -16.35 -9.19 19.97
CA TYR A 21 -14.93 -8.83 20.01
C TYR A 21 -14.74 -7.33 20.27
N MET A 22 -15.47 -6.48 19.56
CA MET A 22 -15.36 -5.02 19.70
C MET A 22 -15.78 -4.52 21.09
N ARG A 23 -16.75 -5.18 21.75
CA ARG A 23 -17.20 -4.82 23.11
C ARG A 23 -16.28 -5.32 24.22
N ASN A 24 -15.60 -6.45 24.01
CA ASN A 24 -14.82 -7.12 25.05
C ASN A 24 -13.32 -6.84 24.96
N ASN A 25 -12.86 -6.07 23.97
CA ASN A 25 -11.47 -5.69 23.82
C ASN A 25 -11.32 -4.17 23.86
N ALA A 26 -10.30 -3.69 24.58
CA ALA A 26 -9.94 -2.29 24.57
C ALA A 26 -9.02 -2.01 23.36
N PHE A 27 -9.33 -0.95 22.62
CA PHE A 27 -8.49 -0.46 21.53
C PHE A 27 -7.83 0.85 21.95
N GLU A 28 -6.64 1.11 21.40
CA GLU A 28 -5.99 2.40 21.60
C GLU A 28 -6.86 3.55 21.07
N SER A 29 -6.88 4.67 21.78
CA SER A 29 -7.63 5.89 21.38
C SER A 29 -7.19 6.49 20.04
N ARG A 30 -6.05 6.02 19.51
CA ARG A 30 -5.48 6.42 18.23
C ARG A 30 -6.06 5.64 17.05
N LEU A 31 -6.78 4.55 17.31
CA LEU A 31 -7.41 3.71 16.30
C LEU A 31 -8.83 4.18 16.02
N HIS A 32 -9.10 4.51 14.76
CA HIS A 32 -10.43 4.74 14.24
C HIS A 32 -10.83 3.56 13.35
N VAL A 33 -11.98 2.95 13.66
CA VAL A 33 -12.50 1.78 12.94
C VAL A 33 -13.79 2.19 12.24
N THR A 34 -13.85 1.95 10.93
CA THR A 34 -15.08 2.08 10.14
C THR A 34 -15.54 0.70 9.70
N GLU A 35 -16.80 0.37 9.95
CA GLU A 35 -17.36 -0.94 9.63
C GLU A 35 -18.05 -0.92 8.26
N TYR A 36 -17.87 -1.99 7.50
CA TYR A 36 -18.62 -2.25 6.27
C TYR A 36 -19.25 -3.63 6.34
N HIS A 37 -20.56 -3.67 6.52
CA HIS A 37 -21.35 -4.89 6.65
C HIS A 37 -21.82 -5.38 5.28
N ALA A 38 -21.71 -6.68 5.02
CA ALA A 38 -22.14 -7.30 3.77
C ALA A 38 -22.70 -8.71 3.96
N LYS A 39 -23.72 -9.05 3.15
CA LYS A 39 -24.33 -10.39 3.14
C LYS A 39 -23.35 -11.48 2.69
N THR A 40 -22.54 -11.21 1.68
CA THR A 40 -21.62 -12.19 1.07
C THR A 40 -20.26 -11.57 0.78
N ASN A 41 -19.24 -12.42 0.61
CA ASN A 41 -17.90 -12.03 0.20
C ASN A 41 -17.59 -12.45 -1.24
N ALA A 42 -18.61 -12.49 -2.12
CA ALA A 42 -18.44 -12.89 -3.52
C ALA A 42 -17.52 -11.91 -4.28
N GLN A 43 -17.62 -10.61 -3.95
CA GLN A 43 -16.73 -9.56 -4.43
C GLN A 43 -16.23 -8.76 -3.24
N TYR A 44 -14.97 -8.97 -2.86
CA TYR A 44 -14.35 -8.27 -1.76
C TYR A 44 -14.11 -6.79 -2.14
N PRO A 45 -14.73 -5.81 -1.47
CA PRO A 45 -14.81 -4.43 -1.94
C PRO A 45 -13.58 -3.61 -1.51
N ILE A 46 -12.37 -4.06 -1.85
CA ILE A 46 -11.09 -3.51 -1.37
C ILE A 46 -10.99 -1.98 -1.52
N ASN A 47 -11.40 -1.42 -2.65
CA ASN A 47 -11.29 0.02 -2.90
C ASN A 47 -12.33 0.85 -2.14
N LYS A 48 -13.52 0.30 -1.91
CA LYS A 48 -14.52 0.91 -1.02
C LYS A 48 -14.01 0.96 0.42
N LEU A 49 -13.37 -0.12 0.88
CA LEU A 49 -12.75 -0.16 2.21
C LEU A 49 -11.63 0.88 2.33
N ARG A 50 -10.78 1.05 1.31
CA ARG A 50 -9.78 2.12 1.28
C ARG A 50 -10.42 3.52 1.35
N ASN A 51 -11.49 3.73 0.59
CA ASN A 51 -12.25 4.98 0.61
C ASN A 51 -12.85 5.29 1.99
N LEU A 52 -13.43 4.30 2.67
CA LEU A 52 -13.95 4.44 4.05
C LEU A 52 -12.81 4.74 5.05
N ALA A 53 -11.68 4.03 4.95
CA ALA A 53 -10.52 4.30 5.78
C ALA A 53 -9.97 5.72 5.57
N ILE A 54 -9.92 6.21 4.32
CA ILE A 54 -9.53 7.58 4.00
C ILE A 54 -10.50 8.60 4.59
N GLU A 55 -11.81 8.36 4.54
CA GLU A 55 -12.82 9.24 5.16
C GLU A 55 -12.56 9.41 6.66
N GLY A 56 -12.28 8.32 7.36
CA GLY A 56 -11.95 8.30 8.80
C GLY A 56 -10.63 8.97 9.19
N VAL A 57 -9.77 9.36 8.23
CA VAL A 57 -8.53 10.09 8.53
C VAL A 57 -8.83 11.49 9.09
N GLN A 58 -8.32 11.76 10.29
CA GLN A 58 -8.49 13.04 11.01
C GLN A 58 -7.28 13.99 10.90
N THR A 59 -6.24 13.59 10.17
CA THR A 59 -5.01 14.36 9.96
C THR A 59 -4.99 15.00 8.57
N THR A 60 -4.12 15.98 8.36
CA THR A 60 -3.94 16.66 7.06
C THR A 60 -3.28 15.79 6.00
N HIS A 61 -2.59 14.74 6.42
CA HIS A 61 -1.91 13.76 5.56
C HIS A 61 -2.34 12.36 5.92
N LEU A 62 -2.29 11.47 4.93
CA LEU A 62 -2.47 10.03 5.11
C LEU A 62 -1.32 9.30 4.43
N TRP A 63 -0.83 8.23 5.07
CA TRP A 63 0.00 7.22 4.43
C TRP A 63 -0.86 5.97 4.25
N LEU A 64 -1.23 5.68 3.00
CA LEU A 64 -2.05 4.53 2.69
C LEU A 64 -1.15 3.31 2.53
N THR A 65 -1.37 2.31 3.38
CA THR A 65 -0.54 1.11 3.44
C THR A 65 -1.37 -0.12 3.77
N ASP A 66 -0.85 -1.30 3.45
CA ASP A 66 -1.48 -2.57 3.77
C ASP A 66 -1.21 -2.93 5.26
N MET A 67 -2.08 -3.73 5.89
CA MET A 67 -2.00 -4.03 7.33
C MET A 67 -0.71 -4.78 7.73
N ASP A 68 -0.11 -5.49 6.79
CA ASP A 68 1.15 -6.23 6.90
C ASP A 68 2.38 -5.37 6.61
N MET A 69 2.21 -4.11 6.20
CA MET A 69 3.31 -3.20 5.88
C MET A 69 3.64 -2.30 7.08
N TRP A 70 4.58 -2.77 7.91
CA TRP A 70 4.87 -2.14 9.21
C TRP A 70 5.94 -1.06 9.10
N PRO A 71 5.75 0.12 9.72
CA PRO A 71 6.71 1.21 9.63
C PRO A 71 8.01 0.89 10.39
N SER A 72 9.14 1.35 9.86
CA SER A 72 10.38 1.48 10.65
C SER A 72 10.19 2.48 11.80
N LEU A 73 10.97 2.32 12.86
CA LEU A 73 10.85 3.12 14.10
C LEU A 73 10.80 4.63 13.83
N HIS A 74 11.62 5.12 12.90
CA HIS A 74 11.78 6.55 12.60
C HIS A 74 10.99 7.03 11.37
N LEU A 75 10.13 6.20 10.77
CA LEU A 75 9.39 6.59 9.57
C LEU A 75 8.55 7.85 9.81
N ARG A 76 7.90 7.93 10.96
CA ARG A 76 7.02 9.06 11.30
C ARG A 76 7.83 10.34 11.43
N GLU A 77 8.94 10.30 12.16
CA GLU A 77 9.83 11.43 12.36
C GLU A 77 10.37 11.91 11.01
N ALA A 78 10.81 10.98 10.15
CA ALA A 78 11.26 11.29 8.80
C ALA A 78 10.19 11.99 7.94
N LEU A 79 8.91 11.61 8.07
CA LEU A 79 7.81 12.29 7.36
C LEU A 79 7.52 13.69 7.94
N LEU A 80 7.70 13.88 9.24
CA LEU A 80 7.48 15.17 9.90
C LEU A 80 8.66 16.15 9.74
N GLU A 81 9.85 15.63 9.46
CA GLU A 81 11.05 16.42 9.14
C GLU A 81 11.00 17.04 7.74
N LEU A 82 10.05 16.64 6.89
CA LEU A 82 9.91 17.22 5.56
C LEU A 82 9.67 18.73 5.63
N PRO A 83 10.27 19.53 4.73
CA PRO A 83 10.08 20.97 4.71
C PRO A 83 8.59 21.34 4.63
N THR A 84 8.19 22.41 5.32
CA THR A 84 6.80 22.89 5.27
C THR A 84 6.35 23.17 3.83
N SER A 85 7.25 23.62 2.95
CA SER A 85 6.96 23.79 1.52
C SER A 85 6.47 22.51 0.86
N GLU A 86 7.09 21.36 1.18
CA GLU A 86 6.67 20.05 0.67
C GLU A 86 5.38 19.57 1.33
N LEU A 87 5.24 19.74 2.65
CA LEU A 87 4.05 19.32 3.39
C LEU A 87 2.78 20.15 3.04
N GLN A 88 2.93 21.32 2.43
CA GLN A 88 1.79 22.13 1.98
C GLN A 88 1.36 21.80 0.55
N ARG A 89 2.20 21.13 -0.25
CA ARG A 89 1.87 20.71 -1.60
C ARG A 89 0.66 19.78 -1.59
N THR A 90 -0.30 20.07 -2.45
CA THR A 90 -1.47 19.21 -2.69
C THR A 90 -1.25 18.23 -3.83
N ASP A 91 -0.12 18.36 -4.53
CA ASP A 91 0.28 17.60 -5.70
C ASP A 91 1.54 16.74 -5.44
N LEU A 92 1.86 16.47 -4.18
CA LEU A 92 3.00 15.63 -3.81
C LEU A 92 2.53 14.27 -3.28
N ALA A 93 3.04 13.20 -3.88
CA ALA A 93 2.96 11.83 -3.37
C ALA A 93 4.34 11.38 -2.91
N VAL A 94 4.54 11.31 -1.59
CA VAL A 94 5.80 10.85 -0.99
C VAL A 94 5.77 9.33 -0.92
N ILE A 95 6.57 8.67 -1.75
CA ILE A 95 6.74 7.21 -1.75
C ILE A 95 7.52 6.81 -0.49
N VAL A 96 6.94 5.95 0.33
CA VAL A 96 7.62 5.26 1.42
C VAL A 96 8.24 3.96 0.88
N PRO A 97 9.58 3.82 0.90
CA PRO A 97 10.25 2.61 0.49
C PRO A 97 9.73 1.37 1.22
N ALA A 98 9.51 0.28 0.49
CA ALA A 98 8.94 -0.94 1.02
C ALA A 98 9.93 -2.10 0.91
N PHE A 99 10.17 -2.78 2.02
CA PHE A 99 11.00 -3.97 2.09
C PHE A 99 10.13 -5.14 2.52
N GLU A 100 10.66 -6.35 2.43
CA GLU A 100 9.99 -7.55 2.94
C GLU A 100 10.91 -8.27 3.91
N LEU A 101 10.34 -8.71 5.02
CA LEU A 101 11.00 -9.56 5.98
C LEU A 101 10.77 -11.02 5.60
N ARG A 102 11.83 -11.82 5.53
CA ARG A 102 11.68 -13.25 5.24
C ARG A 102 11.01 -13.96 6.41
N LYS A 103 10.24 -15.01 6.08
CA LYS A 103 9.61 -15.89 7.07
C LYS A 103 10.70 -16.45 8.00
N GLY A 104 10.46 -16.32 9.30
CA GLY A 104 11.28 -16.97 10.32
C GLY A 104 10.98 -18.47 10.43
N PRO A 105 11.57 -19.18 11.41
CA PRO A 105 11.21 -20.56 11.71
C PRO A 105 9.71 -20.69 12.02
N ASP A 106 9.16 -21.88 11.79
CA ASP A 106 7.72 -22.12 11.79
C ASP A 106 7.06 -21.72 13.11
N THR A 107 6.10 -20.80 12.99
CA THR A 107 5.26 -20.29 14.08
C THR A 107 3.86 -20.86 13.95
N SER A 108 3.25 -21.24 15.08
CA SER A 108 1.94 -21.87 15.16
C SER A 108 0.77 -20.95 14.81
N SER A 109 0.84 -19.67 15.17
CA SER A 109 -0.25 -18.69 14.98
C SER A 109 0.22 -17.41 14.29
N PHE A 110 -0.74 -16.59 13.80
CA PHE A 110 -0.40 -15.26 13.26
C PHE A 110 0.13 -14.31 14.36
N SER A 111 -0.33 -14.44 15.60
CA SER A 111 0.20 -13.66 16.73
C SER A 111 1.69 -13.95 16.92
N ASP A 112 2.08 -15.23 16.91
CA ASP A 112 3.49 -15.63 17.02
C ASP A 112 4.33 -15.06 15.86
N VAL A 113 3.76 -15.02 14.64
CA VAL A 113 4.42 -14.40 13.48
C VAL A 113 4.61 -12.90 13.72
N ALA A 114 3.55 -12.21 14.15
CA ALA A 114 3.56 -10.77 14.40
C ALA A 114 4.56 -10.41 15.52
N ASP A 115 4.58 -11.18 16.61
CA ASP A 115 5.52 -11.01 17.73
C ASP A 115 6.97 -11.32 17.33
N SER A 116 7.17 -12.29 16.43
CA SER A 116 8.48 -12.57 15.85
C SER A 116 8.92 -11.47 14.89
N ALA A 117 7.99 -10.94 14.09
CA ALA A 117 8.27 -9.88 13.12
C ALA A 117 8.60 -8.56 13.82
N SER A 118 7.87 -8.19 14.88
CA SER A 118 8.11 -6.97 15.68
C SER A 118 9.54 -6.89 16.23
N LYS A 119 10.14 -8.04 16.55
CA LYS A 119 11.52 -8.15 17.05
C LYS A 119 12.59 -8.17 15.95
N ARG A 120 12.20 -8.41 14.70
CA ARG A 120 13.11 -8.61 13.55
C ARG A 120 13.05 -7.49 12.52
N ILE A 121 12.02 -6.64 12.56
CA ILE A 121 11.95 -5.47 11.70
C ILE A 121 13.14 -4.56 12.02
N PRO A 122 13.96 -4.19 11.02
CA PRO A 122 15.01 -3.22 11.21
C PRO A 122 14.42 -1.83 11.51
N ASN A 123 14.97 -1.15 12.50
CA ASN A 123 14.54 0.18 12.94
C ASN A 123 15.27 1.30 12.19
N THR A 124 16.48 1.02 11.73
CA THR A 124 17.35 1.98 11.04
C THR A 124 17.77 1.47 9.66
N LYS A 125 18.27 2.38 8.82
CA LYS A 125 18.81 2.01 7.50
C LYS A 125 20.05 1.10 7.63
N ALA A 126 20.93 1.35 8.59
CA ALA A 126 22.04 0.45 8.94
C ALA A 126 21.56 -0.97 9.21
N GLU A 127 20.55 -1.12 10.07
CA GLU A 127 19.97 -2.42 10.42
C GLU A 127 19.31 -3.10 9.22
N LEU A 128 18.63 -2.33 8.37
CA LEU A 128 18.03 -2.84 7.14
C LEU A 128 19.11 -3.33 6.16
N ASN A 129 20.17 -2.56 5.96
CA ASN A 129 21.31 -2.96 5.14
C ASN A 129 21.95 -4.27 5.65
N ALA A 130 22.15 -4.38 6.97
CA ALA A 130 22.63 -5.60 7.60
C ALA A 130 21.63 -6.77 7.43
N CYS A 131 20.32 -6.51 7.49
CA CYS A 131 19.27 -7.51 7.26
C CYS A 131 19.29 -8.04 5.82
N ILE A 132 19.45 -7.15 4.84
CA ILE A 132 19.57 -7.49 3.41
C ILE A 132 20.85 -8.29 3.15
N ALA A 133 21.99 -7.84 3.70
CA ALA A 133 23.27 -8.54 3.57
C ALA A 133 23.19 -9.98 4.13
N LYS A 134 22.46 -10.17 5.23
CA LYS A 134 22.18 -11.49 5.83
C LYS A 134 21.09 -12.28 5.10
N LYS A 135 20.54 -11.77 4.00
CA LYS A 135 19.43 -12.35 3.22
C LYS A 135 18.18 -12.61 4.07
N ARG A 136 17.98 -11.82 5.13
CA ARG A 136 16.78 -11.86 6.01
C ARG A 136 15.73 -10.84 5.58
N CYS A 137 16.13 -9.82 4.83
CA CYS A 137 15.25 -8.86 4.19
C CYS A 137 15.55 -8.80 2.68
N SER A 138 14.58 -8.31 1.90
CA SER A 138 14.76 -7.91 0.49
C SER A 138 13.97 -6.64 0.22
N THR A 139 14.22 -5.99 -0.92
CA THR A 139 13.23 -5.06 -1.51
C THR A 139 11.89 -5.78 -1.66
N PHE A 140 10.77 -5.08 -1.50
CA PHE A 140 9.45 -5.69 -1.54
C PHE A 140 9.16 -6.33 -2.91
N ARG A 141 8.91 -7.65 -2.93
CA ARG A 141 8.50 -8.45 -4.10
C ARG A 141 9.33 -8.18 -5.36
N PRO A 142 10.66 -8.43 -5.33
CA PRO A 142 11.59 -7.98 -6.37
C PRO A 142 11.32 -8.60 -7.76
N LYS A 143 10.64 -9.76 -7.81
CA LYS A 143 10.30 -10.46 -9.06
C LYS A 143 9.06 -9.92 -9.75
N GLU A 144 8.18 -9.25 -9.02
CA GLU A 144 6.90 -8.74 -9.56
C GLU A 144 7.08 -7.40 -10.28
N ARG A 145 8.18 -6.69 -10.02
CA ARG A 145 8.51 -5.39 -10.62
C ARG A 145 7.44 -4.31 -10.43
N LEU A 146 6.68 -4.38 -9.34
CA LEU A 146 5.61 -3.43 -9.01
C LEU A 146 6.10 -2.25 -8.13
N HIS A 147 7.33 -2.31 -7.62
CA HIS A 147 7.87 -1.35 -6.64
C HIS A 147 9.27 -0.87 -7.05
N ASP A 148 9.45 -0.46 -8.30
CA ASP A 148 10.77 -0.23 -8.92
C ASP A 148 11.31 1.20 -8.72
N TYR A 149 11.26 1.71 -7.49
CA TYR A 149 11.72 3.06 -7.09
C TYR A 149 13.01 3.06 -6.23
N PHE A 150 13.69 1.91 -6.11
CA PHE A 150 14.98 1.82 -5.40
C PHE A 150 16.14 2.32 -6.25
N PHE A 151 17.11 2.96 -5.61
CA PHE A 151 18.34 3.47 -6.22
C PHE A 151 19.53 3.32 -5.26
N PRO A 152 20.79 3.17 -5.74
CA PRO A 152 21.94 2.85 -4.89
C PRO A 152 22.16 3.85 -3.73
N GLN A 153 22.02 5.14 -4.00
CA GLN A 153 22.22 6.19 -2.99
C GLN A 153 21.21 6.12 -1.85
N TRP A 154 20.04 5.50 -2.07
CA TRP A 154 19.06 5.33 -1.00
C TRP A 154 19.62 4.49 0.16
N TYR A 155 20.46 3.50 -0.14
CA TYR A 155 21.06 2.62 0.86
C TYR A 155 22.21 3.27 1.65
N ASP A 156 22.70 4.42 1.18
CA ASP A 156 23.71 5.20 1.88
C ASP A 156 23.07 5.98 3.05
N GLU A 157 23.64 5.84 4.23
CA GLU A 157 23.23 6.55 5.44
C GLU A 157 23.62 8.03 5.39
N ALA A 158 24.67 8.37 4.65
CA ALA A 158 25.13 9.75 4.44
C ALA A 158 24.34 10.48 3.34
N TYR A 159 23.38 9.83 2.68
CA TYR A 159 22.60 10.48 1.62
C TYR A 159 21.75 11.62 2.19
N ALA A 160 22.17 12.85 1.87
CA ALA A 160 21.65 14.07 2.50
C ALA A 160 20.18 14.42 2.14
N PRO A 161 19.71 14.32 0.87
CA PRO A 161 18.35 14.72 0.51
C PRO A 161 17.29 13.95 1.30
N LEU A 162 16.24 14.63 1.78
CA LEU A 162 15.11 13.99 2.48
C LEU A 162 14.13 13.30 1.51
N LEU A 163 14.01 13.85 0.30
CA LEU A 163 13.22 13.35 -0.80
C LEU A 163 14.08 13.23 -2.05
N THR A 164 13.79 12.23 -2.89
CA THR A 164 14.40 12.08 -4.21
C THR A 164 13.33 11.94 -5.26
N ARG A 165 13.30 12.87 -6.21
CA ARG A 165 12.32 12.86 -7.29
C ARG A 165 12.38 11.59 -8.12
N MET A 166 11.21 11.00 -8.37
CA MET A 166 11.06 9.85 -9.25
C MET A 166 11.10 10.29 -10.72
N LYS A 167 12.02 9.71 -11.50
CA LYS A 167 12.16 10.05 -12.93
C LYS A 167 10.94 9.60 -13.75
N CYS A 168 10.47 8.39 -13.50
CA CYS A 168 9.37 7.76 -14.22
C CYS A 168 8.91 6.51 -13.48
N PHE A 169 7.66 6.11 -13.68
CA PHE A 169 7.15 4.79 -13.29
C PHE A 169 7.68 3.74 -14.26
N LYS A 170 8.30 2.65 -13.78
CA LYS A 170 8.75 1.54 -14.64
C LYS A 170 7.57 0.63 -14.97
N GLY A 171 6.84 0.94 -16.01
CA GLY A 171 5.65 0.24 -16.47
C GLY A 171 4.35 0.88 -15.97
N ASP A 172 3.24 0.26 -16.32
CA ASP A 172 1.89 0.70 -16.01
C ASP A 172 1.26 0.01 -14.79
N THR A 173 2.06 -0.78 -14.07
CA THR A 173 1.64 -1.59 -12.91
C THR A 173 2.35 -1.21 -11.61
N GLN A 174 3.03 -0.05 -11.56
CA GLN A 174 3.68 0.39 -10.32
C GLN A 174 2.67 0.63 -9.20
N GLU A 175 3.01 0.18 -7.99
CA GLU A 175 2.15 0.12 -6.82
C GLU A 175 2.79 0.67 -5.52
N PRO A 176 3.59 1.76 -5.52
CA PRO A 176 4.18 2.31 -4.28
C PRO A 176 3.16 2.62 -3.17
N TYR A 177 3.61 2.52 -1.92
CA TYR A 177 2.89 3.06 -0.77
C TYR A 177 3.26 4.52 -0.60
N VAL A 178 2.26 5.41 -0.65
CA VAL A 178 2.49 6.85 -0.68
C VAL A 178 1.82 7.56 0.49
N MET A 179 2.52 8.56 1.04
CA MET A 179 1.91 9.60 1.84
C MET A 179 1.44 10.73 0.90
N VAL A 180 0.21 11.18 1.08
CA VAL A 180 -0.38 12.30 0.35
C VAL A 180 -1.10 13.24 1.31
N ARG A 181 -1.19 14.51 0.94
CA ARG A 181 -2.04 15.48 1.65
C ARG A 181 -3.51 15.19 1.37
N LYS A 182 -4.32 15.01 2.42
CA LYS A 182 -5.76 14.80 2.33
C LYS A 182 -6.44 16.15 2.08
N VAL A 183 -6.84 16.39 0.84
CA VAL A 183 -7.63 17.55 0.41
C VAL A 183 -8.85 17.11 -0.40
N PRO A 184 -9.92 17.91 -0.51
CA PRO A 184 -11.12 17.54 -1.27
C PRO A 184 -10.85 17.17 -2.74
N ALA A 185 -9.81 17.75 -3.34
CA ALA A 185 -9.42 17.48 -4.72
C ALA A 185 -8.60 16.19 -4.90
N MET A 186 -8.18 15.53 -3.82
CA MET A 186 -7.41 14.29 -3.90
C MET A 186 -8.30 13.18 -4.51
N PRO A 187 -7.87 12.54 -5.60
CA PRO A 187 -8.59 11.42 -6.19
C PRO A 187 -8.97 10.34 -5.18
N ARG A 188 -10.19 9.83 -5.29
CA ARG A 188 -10.65 8.66 -4.53
C ARG A 188 -10.29 7.37 -5.26
N PHE A 189 -10.35 6.25 -4.55
CA PHE A 189 -10.26 4.95 -5.19
C PHE A 189 -11.53 4.68 -6.00
N ASP A 190 -11.38 4.13 -7.20
CA ASP A 190 -12.51 3.66 -8.00
C ASP A 190 -13.03 2.34 -7.42
N GLU A 191 -14.27 2.35 -6.95
CA GLU A 191 -14.89 1.23 -6.22
C GLU A 191 -15.31 0.07 -7.13
N ARG A 192 -15.25 0.23 -8.46
CA ARG A 192 -15.44 -0.89 -9.40
C ARG A 192 -14.33 -1.94 -9.26
N PHE A 193 -13.17 -1.55 -8.72
CA PHE A 193 -12.04 -2.44 -8.49
C PHE A 193 -12.19 -3.22 -7.19
N VAL A 194 -12.71 -4.44 -7.32
CA VAL A 194 -12.91 -5.42 -6.26
C VAL A 194 -11.84 -6.51 -6.30
N ASN A 195 -11.78 -7.35 -5.27
CA ASN A 195 -10.86 -8.49 -5.17
C ASN A 195 -9.38 -8.08 -5.36
N TYR A 196 -8.72 -8.60 -6.41
CA TYR A 196 -7.29 -8.42 -6.69
C TYR A 196 -7.06 -7.99 -8.15
N GLY A 197 -6.00 -7.21 -8.35
CA GLY A 197 -5.55 -6.72 -9.65
C GLY A 197 -5.92 -5.25 -9.85
N TYR A 198 -4.92 -4.44 -10.21
CA TYR A 198 -5.07 -3.01 -10.58
C TYR A 198 -5.75 -2.10 -9.54
N ASN A 199 -6.13 -2.62 -8.36
CA ASN A 199 -6.91 -1.88 -7.37
C ASN A 199 -6.15 -0.66 -6.84
N LYS A 200 -4.84 -0.83 -6.60
CA LYS A 200 -3.93 0.23 -6.16
C LYS A 200 -3.27 0.94 -7.35
N VAL A 201 -2.89 0.20 -8.41
CA VAL A 201 -2.43 0.79 -9.69
C VAL A 201 -3.35 1.92 -10.16
N GLN A 202 -4.68 1.69 -10.18
CA GLN A 202 -5.61 2.69 -10.72
C GLN A 202 -5.53 4.02 -9.96
N TRP A 203 -5.38 3.98 -8.63
CA TRP A 203 -5.35 5.20 -7.82
C TRP A 203 -4.07 5.98 -8.04
N LEU A 204 -2.95 5.27 -8.13
CA LEU A 204 -1.64 5.86 -8.42
C LEU A 204 -1.59 6.44 -9.84
N GLU A 205 -2.20 5.76 -10.82
CA GLU A 205 -2.37 6.29 -12.17
C GLU A 205 -3.28 7.53 -12.16
N HIS A 206 -4.35 7.57 -11.35
CA HIS A 206 -5.19 8.76 -11.19
C HIS A 206 -4.38 9.94 -10.66
N LEU A 207 -3.68 9.76 -9.52
CA LEU A 207 -2.82 10.77 -8.92
C LEU A 207 -1.81 11.32 -9.94
N ARG A 208 -1.10 10.40 -10.62
CA ARG A 208 -0.17 10.76 -11.70
C ARG A 208 -0.89 11.56 -12.79
N PHE A 209 -2.05 11.10 -13.27
CA PHE A 209 -2.82 11.73 -14.33
C PHE A 209 -3.19 13.18 -14.04
N VAL A 210 -3.63 13.47 -12.81
CA VAL A 210 -4.04 14.81 -12.39
C VAL A 210 -2.89 15.70 -11.91
N GLY A 211 -1.66 15.22 -12.02
CA GLY A 211 -0.45 16.04 -11.89
C GLY A 211 0.29 15.92 -10.58
N TYR A 212 0.06 14.85 -9.80
CA TYR A 212 0.93 14.59 -8.65
C TYR A 212 2.36 14.30 -9.13
N ASP A 213 3.33 14.93 -8.47
CA ASP A 213 4.72 14.52 -8.49
C ASP A 213 4.95 13.39 -7.49
N PHE A 214 5.94 12.55 -7.76
CA PHE A 214 6.28 11.42 -6.92
C PHE A 214 7.72 11.52 -6.47
N GLU A 215 7.94 11.49 -5.15
CA GLU A 215 9.27 11.60 -4.57
C GLU A 215 9.49 10.52 -3.52
N VAL A 216 10.65 9.89 -3.53
CA VAL A 216 11.00 8.78 -2.63
C VAL A 216 11.55 9.34 -1.33
N LEU A 217 10.95 8.96 -0.20
CA LEU A 217 11.46 9.25 1.13
C LEU A 217 12.79 8.51 1.37
N THR A 218 13.79 9.22 1.90
CA THR A 218 15.16 8.68 2.01
C THR A 218 15.56 8.27 3.43
N ARG A 219 14.85 8.77 4.46
CA ARG A 219 15.15 8.55 5.89
C ARG A 219 14.14 7.68 6.62
N GLY A 220 13.26 7.01 5.89
CA GLY A 220 12.27 6.10 6.45
C GLY A 220 11.89 5.02 5.46
N PHE A 221 11.42 3.90 5.97
CA PHE A 221 10.92 2.78 5.17
C PHE A 221 9.84 2.02 5.94
N ALA A 222 9.19 1.10 5.25
CA ALA A 222 8.28 0.12 5.82
C ALA A 222 8.67 -1.30 5.41
N VAL A 223 8.21 -2.28 6.16
CA VAL A 223 8.57 -3.69 6.00
C VAL A 223 7.31 -4.55 6.01
N ASP A 224 7.09 -5.28 4.93
CA ASP A 224 6.11 -6.35 4.83
C ASP A 224 6.48 -7.47 5.80
N ILE A 225 5.62 -7.74 6.76
CA ILE A 225 5.80 -8.85 7.70
C ILE A 225 5.30 -10.16 7.08
N PRO A 226 5.89 -11.31 7.40
CA PRO A 226 5.41 -12.59 6.90
C PRO A 226 3.94 -12.81 7.24
N HIS A 227 3.14 -13.23 6.26
CA HIS A 227 1.74 -13.56 6.46
C HIS A 227 1.30 -14.66 5.48
N LYS A 228 0.23 -15.39 5.83
CA LYS A 228 -0.34 -16.39 4.91
C LYS A 228 -0.95 -15.68 3.70
N LYS A 229 -0.78 -16.26 2.52
CA LYS A 229 -1.45 -15.76 1.30
C LYS A 229 -2.95 -15.99 1.40
N SER A 230 -3.73 -14.99 1.01
CA SER A 230 -5.19 -15.06 1.04
C SER A 230 -5.72 -15.96 -0.07
N LYS A 231 -6.95 -16.49 0.08
CA LYS A 231 -7.63 -17.24 -0.99
C LYS A 231 -7.75 -16.40 -2.27
N TYR A 232 -8.05 -15.11 -2.13
CA TYR A 232 -8.15 -14.19 -3.26
C TYR A 232 -6.82 -14.01 -4.01
N TRP A 233 -5.70 -13.91 -3.29
CA TRP A 233 -4.38 -13.89 -3.92
C TRP A 233 -4.10 -15.19 -4.66
N SER A 234 -4.39 -16.35 -4.05
CA SER A 234 -4.20 -17.64 -4.70
C SER A 234 -5.05 -17.80 -5.96
N THR A 235 -6.31 -17.35 -5.92
CA THR A 235 -7.19 -17.29 -7.11
C THR A 235 -6.62 -16.37 -8.17
N PHE A 236 -6.20 -15.15 -7.80
CA PHE A 236 -5.61 -14.19 -8.73
C PHE A 236 -4.36 -14.74 -9.43
N VAL A 237 -3.43 -15.35 -8.68
CA VAL A 237 -2.23 -15.98 -9.24
C VAL A 237 -2.61 -17.14 -10.17
N GLY A 238 -3.58 -17.97 -9.75
CA GLY A 238 -4.12 -19.05 -10.57
C GLY A 238 -4.75 -18.55 -11.88
N ASP A 239 -5.39 -17.39 -11.87
CA ASP A 239 -5.94 -16.77 -13.08
C ASP A 239 -4.87 -16.08 -13.92
N LEU A 240 -3.86 -15.46 -13.31
CA LEU A 240 -2.77 -14.78 -14.02
C LEU A 240 -1.93 -15.74 -14.85
N PHE A 241 -1.66 -16.94 -14.32
CA PHE A 241 -0.84 -17.96 -14.99
C PHE A 241 -1.65 -19.13 -15.55
N GLY A 242 -2.96 -19.16 -15.31
CA GLY A 242 -3.83 -20.24 -15.72
C GLY A 242 -4.20 -20.23 -17.21
N LYS A 243 -4.56 -21.40 -17.70
CA LYS A 243 -5.15 -21.59 -19.03
C LYS A 243 -6.62 -22.01 -18.91
N LYS A 244 -7.43 -21.65 -19.90
CA LYS A 244 -8.77 -22.16 -20.13
C LYS A 244 -8.70 -23.58 -20.71
N GLU A 245 -9.83 -24.28 -20.77
CA GLU A 245 -9.92 -25.63 -21.34
C GLU A 245 -9.46 -25.69 -22.81
N ASN A 246 -9.71 -24.63 -23.57
CA ASN A 246 -9.25 -24.48 -24.95
C ASN A 246 -7.75 -24.12 -25.09
N GLY A 247 -7.00 -24.07 -23.99
CA GLY A 247 -5.56 -23.78 -23.98
C GLY A 247 -5.18 -22.29 -23.97
N GLU A 248 -6.15 -21.38 -24.13
CA GLU A 248 -5.91 -19.94 -24.06
C GLU A 248 -5.54 -19.49 -22.64
N ARG A 249 -4.74 -18.43 -22.50
CA ARG A 249 -4.51 -17.81 -21.19
C ARG A 249 -5.82 -17.22 -20.66
N LYS A 250 -6.02 -17.37 -19.35
CA LYS A 250 -7.11 -16.67 -18.66
C LYS A 250 -6.90 -15.16 -18.71
N ALA A 251 -8.01 -14.42 -18.65
CA ALA A 251 -7.97 -12.97 -18.58
C ALA A 251 -7.33 -12.52 -17.27
N VAL A 252 -6.50 -11.47 -17.33
CA VAL A 252 -5.91 -10.89 -16.13
C VAL A 252 -7.01 -10.18 -15.34
N PRO A 253 -7.25 -10.54 -14.07
CA PRO A 253 -8.30 -9.91 -13.27
C PRO A 253 -8.17 -8.38 -13.24
N MET A 254 -9.31 -7.69 -13.36
CA MET A 254 -9.45 -6.23 -13.38
C MET A 254 -8.71 -5.49 -14.50
N LYS A 255 -8.07 -6.18 -15.45
CA LYS A 255 -7.31 -5.53 -16.54
C LYS A 255 -8.22 -4.71 -17.47
N ASP A 256 -9.35 -5.27 -17.89
CA ASP A 256 -10.27 -4.55 -18.79
C ASP A 256 -10.89 -3.33 -18.09
N ALA A 257 -11.24 -3.46 -16.82
CA ALA A 257 -11.70 -2.34 -16.00
C ALA A 257 -10.62 -1.25 -15.88
N TYR A 258 -9.34 -1.62 -15.78
CA TYR A 258 -8.24 -0.66 -15.77
C TYR A 258 -8.12 0.11 -17.09
N TYR A 259 -8.19 -0.55 -18.24
CA TYR A 259 -8.15 0.16 -19.52
C TYR A 259 -9.39 1.04 -19.75
N GLN A 260 -10.56 0.57 -19.31
CA GLN A 260 -11.76 1.40 -19.30
C GLN A 260 -11.57 2.64 -18.42
N PHE A 261 -11.09 2.46 -17.20
CA PHE A 261 -10.78 3.56 -16.28
C PHE A 261 -9.79 4.58 -16.89
N VAL A 262 -8.70 4.11 -17.52
CA VAL A 262 -7.73 5.00 -18.18
C VAL A 262 -8.37 5.77 -19.35
N SER A 263 -9.27 5.15 -20.11
CA SER A 263 -10.02 5.82 -21.18
C SER A 263 -10.93 6.92 -20.61
N GLU A 264 -11.62 6.63 -19.50
CA GLU A 264 -12.47 7.59 -18.79
C GLU A 264 -11.65 8.75 -18.20
N LEU A 265 -10.45 8.48 -17.66
CA LEU A 265 -9.53 9.54 -17.21
C LEU A 265 -9.18 10.50 -18.35
N LYS A 266 -8.82 9.97 -19.52
CA LYS A 266 -8.48 10.78 -20.70
C LYS A 266 -9.64 11.62 -21.22
N ARG A 267 -10.87 11.12 -21.07
CA ARG A 267 -12.08 11.82 -21.50
C ARG A 267 -12.51 12.90 -20.50
N ASN A 268 -12.41 12.60 -19.21
CA ASN A 268 -13.05 13.40 -18.17
C ASN A 268 -12.09 14.38 -17.46
N TYR A 269 -10.76 14.22 -17.63
CA TYR A 269 -9.76 15.04 -16.94
C TYR A 269 -8.72 15.61 -17.91
N THR A 270 -8.19 16.78 -17.56
CA THR A 270 -6.99 17.31 -18.23
C THR A 270 -5.76 16.55 -17.77
N ARG A 271 -4.96 16.06 -18.72
CA ARG A 271 -3.69 15.38 -18.44
C ARG A 271 -2.66 16.39 -17.91
N LYS A 272 -2.30 16.29 -16.63
CA LYS A 272 -1.32 17.17 -15.96
C LYS A 272 -0.06 16.42 -15.50
N GLN A 273 0.15 15.20 -16.01
CA GLN A 273 1.23 14.30 -15.61
C GLN A 273 2.61 14.98 -15.66
N VAL A 274 3.27 15.06 -14.51
CA VAL A 274 4.69 15.50 -14.40
C VAL A 274 5.66 14.34 -14.26
N VAL A 275 5.17 13.15 -13.87
CA VAL A 275 5.93 11.90 -13.85
C VAL A 275 5.45 10.99 -14.99
N GLY A 276 6.37 10.66 -15.89
CA GLY A 276 6.12 9.80 -17.04
C GLY A 276 6.17 8.30 -16.70
N LYS A 277 5.99 7.46 -17.71
CA LYS A 277 6.29 6.02 -17.66
C LYS A 277 7.55 5.74 -18.48
N CYS A 278 8.41 4.89 -17.93
CA CYS A 278 9.49 4.16 -18.58
C CYS A 278 9.25 2.66 -18.33
#